data_AF-A0A4Y2VZH8-F1
#
_entry.id   AF-A0A4Y2VZH8-F1
#
_cell.length_a   1.000
_cell.length_b   1.000
_cell.length_c   1.000
_cell.angle_alpha   90.00
_cell.angle_beta   90.00
_cell.angle_gamma   90.00
#
_symmetry.space_group_name_H-M   'P 1'
#
loop_
_entity.id
_entity.type
_entity.pdbx_description
1 polymer ?
#
loop_
_entity_poly.entity_id
_entity_poly.type
_entity_poly.pdbx_seq_one_letter_code
_entity_poly.pdbx_strand_id
1 'polypeptide(L)'
;MPENVEGLRSPPSAVGHFICPSGSGSLVKYFLKKAGCEILFGHKVTKISPSDEKWETLCENGASHAFDAVVLTIPVPQVLQLDGLIPHLE
;
A
#
# COMPACT_ATOMS: atom_id res chain seq x y z
N MET A 1 -41.53 -8.16 -11.64
CA MET A 1 -40.71 -7.46 -12.65
C MET A 1 -39.80 -6.53 -11.86
N PRO A 2 -38.51 -6.81 -11.64
CA PRO A 2 -37.68 -5.83 -10.96
C PRO A 2 -37.45 -4.67 -11.94
N GLU A 3 -37.56 -3.47 -11.37
CA GLU A 3 -37.70 -2.19 -12.02
C GLU A 3 -36.43 -1.78 -12.77
N ASN A 4 -36.62 -1.09 -13.88
CA ASN A 4 -35.55 -0.50 -14.66
C ASN A 4 -34.95 0.65 -13.84
N VAL A 5 -33.76 0.46 -13.26
CA VAL A 5 -33.10 1.50 -12.46
C VAL A 5 -32.55 2.57 -13.40
N GLU A 6 -33.09 3.77 -13.30
CA GLU A 6 -32.66 4.92 -14.10
C GLU A 6 -31.16 5.17 -13.92
N GLY A 7 -30.43 5.25 -15.04
CA GLY A 7 -28.97 5.42 -15.06
C GLY A 7 -28.16 4.12 -15.10
N LEU A 8 -28.78 2.94 -14.97
CA LEU A 8 -28.09 1.66 -15.15
C LEU A 8 -27.75 1.43 -16.63
N ARG A 9 -26.48 1.65 -17.00
CA ARG A 9 -25.98 1.32 -18.34
C ARG A 9 -25.70 -0.18 -18.39
N SER A 10 -26.27 -0.87 -19.38
CA SER A 10 -25.84 -2.22 -19.71
C SER A 10 -24.35 -2.20 -20.06
N PRO A 11 -23.50 -2.98 -19.38
CA PRO A 11 -22.09 -3.05 -19.72
C PRO A 11 -21.93 -3.54 -21.17
N PRO A 12 -20.89 -3.09 -21.90
CA PRO A 12 -20.54 -3.70 -23.18
C PRO A 12 -20.38 -5.22 -23.02
N SER A 13 -20.71 -6.01 -24.05
CA SER A 13 -20.69 -7.48 -24.00
C SER A 13 -19.34 -8.11 -23.62
N ALA A 14 -18.25 -7.31 -23.62
CA ALA A 14 -16.91 -7.72 -23.23
C ALA A 14 -16.52 -7.39 -21.77
N VAL A 15 -17.38 -6.73 -20.98
CA VAL A 15 -17.05 -6.33 -19.61
C VAL A 15 -17.65 -7.31 -18.60
N GLY A 16 -16.79 -8.10 -17.96
CA GLY A 16 -17.14 -8.97 -16.86
C GLY A 16 -17.09 -8.22 -15.52
N HIS A 17 -18.13 -8.38 -14.70
CA HIS A 17 -18.11 -7.94 -13.31
C HIS A 17 -17.56 -9.08 -12.44
N PHE A 18 -16.40 -8.87 -11.84
CA PHE A 18 -15.76 -9.83 -10.97
C PHE A 18 -15.84 -9.36 -9.52
N ILE A 19 -16.03 -10.33 -8.64
CA ILE A 19 -16.06 -10.12 -7.19
C ILE A 19 -15.09 -11.10 -6.54
N CYS A 20 -14.50 -10.71 -5.41
CA CYS A 20 -13.73 -11.62 -4.56
C CYS A 20 -14.71 -12.28 -3.57
N PRO A 21 -15.08 -13.56 -3.75
CA PRO A 21 -16.12 -14.19 -2.93
C PRO A 21 -15.76 -14.25 -1.44
N SER A 22 -14.47 -14.24 -1.12
CA SER A 22 -13.94 -14.19 0.25
C SER A 22 -13.54 -12.77 0.70
N GLY A 23 -14.08 -11.73 0.05
CA GLY A 23 -13.73 -10.33 0.27
C GLY A 23 -12.44 -9.92 -0.43
N SER A 24 -12.28 -8.62 -0.72
CA SER A 24 -11.10 -8.08 -1.45
C SER A 24 -9.77 -8.36 -0.75
N GLY A 25 -9.76 -8.41 0.59
CA GLY A 25 -8.57 -8.75 1.38
C GLY A 25 -8.01 -10.15 1.08
N SER A 26 -8.82 -11.07 0.56
CA SER A 26 -8.35 -12.41 0.15
C SER A 26 -7.34 -12.35 -1.00
N LEU A 27 -7.52 -11.41 -1.93
CA LEU A 27 -6.60 -11.20 -3.05
C LEU A 27 -5.24 -10.67 -2.57
N VAL A 28 -5.26 -9.72 -1.65
CA VAL A 28 -4.04 -9.16 -1.03
C VAL A 28 -3.27 -10.26 -0.29
N LYS A 29 -3.96 -11.05 0.55
CA LYS A 29 -3.36 -12.16 1.30
C LYS A 29 -2.77 -13.22 0.36
N TYR A 30 -3.43 -13.53 -0.74
CA TYR A 30 -2.93 -14.48 -1.74
C TYR A 30 -1.57 -14.04 -2.29
N PHE A 31 -1.43 -12.78 -2.72
CA PHE A 31 -0.18 -12.30 -3.30
C PHE A 31 0.95 -12.18 -2.25
N LEU A 32 0.65 -11.68 -1.05
CA LEU A 32 1.63 -11.61 0.03
C LEU A 32 2.16 -12.99 0.41
N LYS A 33 1.29 -14.00 0.52
CA LYS A 33 1.68 -15.39 0.78
C LYS A 33 2.51 -15.96 -0.36
N LYS A 34 2.11 -15.72 -1.61
CA LYS A 34 2.81 -16.22 -2.80
C LYS A 34 4.23 -15.63 -2.92
N ALA A 35 4.41 -14.37 -2.52
CA ALA A 35 5.70 -13.71 -2.51
C ALA A 35 6.61 -14.15 -1.36
N GLY A 36 6.08 -14.83 -0.33
CA GLY A 36 6.87 -15.28 0.82
C GLY A 36 7.41 -14.12 1.67
N CYS A 37 6.73 -12.97 1.67
CA CYS A 37 7.18 -11.79 2.41
C CYS A 37 7.02 -11.97 3.93
N GLU A 38 7.93 -11.38 4.69
CA GLU A 38 7.70 -11.08 6.10
C GLU A 38 6.72 -9.89 6.21
N ILE A 39 5.72 -10.01 7.08
CA ILE A 39 4.65 -9.00 7.22
C ILE A 39 4.61 -8.52 8.66
N LEU A 40 4.85 -7.22 8.85
CA LEU A 40 4.84 -6.57 10.15
C LEU A 40 3.65 -5.61 10.24
N PHE A 41 2.68 -5.95 11.09
CA PHE A 41 1.54 -5.08 11.39
C PHE A 41 1.86 -4.17 12.57
N GLY A 42 1.23 -2.99 12.63
CA GLY A 42 1.56 -1.99 13.66
C GLY A 42 2.95 -1.38 13.51
N HIS A 43 3.61 -1.57 12.36
CA HIS A 43 4.88 -0.97 11.97
C HIS A 43 4.65 0.24 11.08
N LYS A 44 4.08 1.31 11.65
CA LYS A 44 3.94 2.57 10.93
C LYS A 44 5.30 3.26 10.85
N VAL A 45 5.86 3.34 9.64
CA VAL A 45 7.09 4.09 9.37
C VAL A 45 6.82 5.58 9.51
N THR A 46 7.66 6.28 10.29
CA THR A 46 7.58 7.73 10.54
C THR A 46 8.75 8.49 9.93
N LYS A 47 9.92 7.85 9.78
CA LYS A 47 11.11 8.44 9.17
C LYS A 47 11.76 7.46 8.21
N ILE A 48 12.25 7.99 7.09
CA ILE A 48 13.10 7.27 6.14
C ILE A 48 14.28 8.19 5.81
N SER A 49 15.51 7.73 6.01
CA SER A 49 16.70 8.53 5.69
C SER A 49 17.76 7.69 4.98
N PRO A 50 18.53 8.29 4.06
CA PRO A 50 19.71 7.65 3.51
C PRO A 50 20.77 7.50 4.62
N SER A 51 21.42 6.34 4.67
CA SER A 51 22.52 6.00 5.58
C SER A 51 23.56 5.21 4.80
N ASP A 52 24.66 5.88 4.43
CA ASP A 52 25.71 5.37 3.53
C ASP A 52 25.13 4.73 2.24
N GLU A 53 25.10 3.39 2.18
CA GLU A 53 24.64 2.59 1.02
C GLU A 53 23.23 2.02 1.20
N LYS A 54 22.54 2.36 2.29
CA LYS A 54 21.22 1.81 2.64
C LYS A 54 20.20 2.89 3.01
N TRP A 55 18.95 2.46 3.08
CA TRP A 55 17.85 3.23 3.62
C TRP A 55 17.53 2.76 5.03
N GLU A 56 17.58 3.69 5.98
CA GLU A 56 17.12 3.45 7.35
C GLU A 56 15.69 3.91 7.53
N THR A 57 14.86 3.08 8.15
CA THR A 57 13.48 3.38 8.47
C THR A 57 13.27 3.34 9.97
N LEU A 58 12.61 4.34 10.55
CA LEU A 58 12.15 4.34 11.93
C LEU A 58 10.63 4.20 11.97
N CYS A 59 10.15 3.33 12.85
CA CYS A 59 8.73 3.14 13.11
C CYS A 59 8.28 3.87 14.38
N GLU A 60 6.99 4.20 14.45
CA GLU A 60 6.37 4.83 15.63
C GLU A 60 6.54 4.00 16.91
N ASN A 61 6.60 2.68 16.80
CA ASN A 61 6.84 1.76 17.92
C ASN A 61 8.33 1.69 18.35
N GLY A 62 9.21 2.49 17.76
CA GLY A 62 10.64 2.52 18.03
C GLY A 62 11.47 1.48 17.25
N ALA A 63 10.85 0.60 16.47
CA ALA A 63 11.57 -0.35 15.63
C ALA A 63 12.33 0.38 14.51
N SER A 64 13.55 -0.10 14.21
CA SER A 64 14.36 0.40 13.11
C SER A 64 14.80 -0.73 12.20
N HIS A 65 14.86 -0.45 10.90
CA HIS A 65 15.23 -1.41 9.87
C HIS A 65 16.10 -0.74 8.81
N ALA A 66 16.99 -1.51 8.18
CA ALA A 66 17.84 -1.07 7.09
C ALA A 66 17.58 -1.91 5.83
N PHE A 67 17.38 -1.25 4.70
CA PHE A 67 17.07 -1.89 3.42
C PHE A 67 17.91 -1.33 2.28
N ASP A 68 18.21 -2.14 1.27
CA ASP A 68 18.91 -1.67 0.07
C ASP A 68 18.00 -0.78 -0.81
N ALA A 69 16.68 -0.99 -0.74
CA ALA A 69 15.68 -0.17 -1.42
C ALA A 69 14.35 -0.16 -0.64
N VAL A 70 13.57 0.92 -0.80
CA VAL A 70 12.24 1.08 -0.21
C VAL A 70 11.22 1.44 -1.28
N VAL A 71 10.08 0.75 -1.30
CA VAL A 71 8.95 1.06 -2.19
C VAL A 71 7.80 1.63 -1.36
N LEU A 72 7.39 2.85 -1.66
CA LEU A 72 6.29 3.53 -0.98
C LEU A 72 4.99 3.37 -1.78
N THR A 73 4.01 2.70 -1.16
CA THR A 73 2.66 2.53 -1.73
C THR A 73 1.58 3.23 -0.90
N ILE A 74 1.99 4.18 -0.05
CA ILE A 74 1.09 5.00 0.77
C ILE A 74 0.58 6.20 -0.04
N PRO A 75 -0.60 6.76 0.29
CA PRO A 75 -1.11 7.97 -0.34
C PRO A 75 -0.11 9.13 -0.28
N VAL A 76 -0.08 9.96 -1.33
CA VAL A 76 0.85 11.10 -1.44
C VAL A 76 0.86 12.01 -0.20
N PRO A 77 -0.29 12.41 0.41
CA PRO A 77 -0.27 13.22 1.62
C PRO A 77 0.48 12.57 2.80
N GLN A 78 0.50 11.24 2.88
CA GLN A 78 1.23 10.51 3.92
C GLN A 78 2.73 10.41 3.61
N VAL A 79 3.12 10.37 2.33
CA VAL A 79 4.53 10.46 1.93
C VAL A 79 5.13 11.79 2.39
N LEU A 80 4.39 12.90 2.25
CA LEU A 80 4.84 14.23 2.66
C LEU A 80 4.98 14.40 4.18
N GLN A 81 4.42 13.48 4.97
CA GLN A 81 4.53 13.48 6.44
C GLN A 81 5.74 12.65 6.94
N LEU A 82 6.47 11.98 6.05
CA LEU A 82 7.65 11.21 6.42
C LEU A 82 8.84 12.15 6.64
N ASP A 83 9.48 12.01 7.79
CA ASP A 83 10.72 12.71 8.07
C ASP A 83 11.89 12.09 7.29
N GLY A 84 12.88 12.91 6.93
CA GLY A 84 14.16 12.48 6.35
C GLY A 84 14.13 12.10 4.86
N LEU A 85 12.96 11.85 4.27
CA LEU A 85 12.83 11.44 2.87
C LEU A 85 13.09 12.59 1.89
N ILE A 86 12.65 13.79 2.27
CA ILE A 86 12.86 15.03 1.53
C ILE A 86 13.86 15.86 2.36
N PRO A 87 15.03 16.23 1.80
CA PRO A 87 15.90 17.20 2.45
C PRO A 87 15.09 18.47 2.69
N HIS A 88 15.16 19.04 3.90
CA HIS A 88 14.57 20.36 4.14
C HIS A 88 15.06 21.31 3.04
N LEU A 89 14.14 21.85 2.24
CA LEU A 89 14.44 22.97 1.36
C LEU A 89 14.57 24.20 2.28
N GLU A 90 15.80 24.68 2.45
CA GLU A 90 16.09 25.99 3.07
C GLU A 90 15.57 27.14 2.19
#